data_AF-A0A969Q0V3-F1
#
_entry.id   AF-A0A969Q0V3-F1
#
_cell.length_a   1.000
_cell.length_b   1.000
_cell.length_c   1.000
_cell.angle_alpha   90.00
_cell.angle_beta   90.00
_cell.angle_gamma   90.00
#
_symmetry.space_group_name_H-M   'P 1'
#
loop_
_entity.id
_entity.type
_entity.pdbx_description
1 polymer ?
#
loop_
_entity_poly.entity_id
_entity_poly.type
_entity_poly.pdbx_seq_one_letter_code
_entity_poly.pdbx_strand_id
1 'polypeptide(L)'
;MAPAGGTGRFDEALAWGWRLVSPKWRGEFGETAWPAKAGETRKLVVLFTDAHTTANEHEIGKTPSNLGWNNGSTQMFETMDDQCTRMKKSGVDVMIFHVLGNVKGQPYMKQCATENMYYGVKNKEDLIAAVKKATVMGNGAPRLIY
;
A
#
# COMPACT_ATOMS: atom_id res chain seq x y z
N MET A 1 3.58 -10.19 28.42
CA MET A 1 3.50 -9.94 26.97
C MET A 1 2.22 -9.17 26.73
N ALA A 2 2.29 -7.94 26.20
CA ALA A 2 1.08 -7.31 25.69
C ALA A 2 0.56 -8.18 24.53
N PRO A 3 -0.76 -8.45 24.43
CA PRO A 3 -1.28 -9.06 23.23
C PRO A 3 -0.85 -8.19 22.04
N ALA A 4 -0.40 -8.83 20.95
CA ALA A 4 -0.08 -8.10 19.73
C ALA A 4 -1.34 -7.35 19.28
N GLY A 5 -1.36 -6.03 19.48
CA GLY A 5 -2.45 -5.15 19.08
C GLY A 5 -2.19 -4.60 17.68
N GLY A 6 -3.17 -4.68 16.79
CA GLY A 6 -3.10 -4.12 15.45
C GLY A 6 -4.18 -4.70 14.54
N THR A 7 -4.60 -3.91 13.55
CA THR A 7 -5.57 -4.31 12.53
C THR A 7 -4.96 -4.21 11.14
N GLY A 8 -5.38 -5.08 10.23
CA GLY A 8 -4.98 -5.09 8.83
C GLY A 8 -5.77 -4.10 7.98
N ARG A 9 -5.88 -2.84 8.40
CA ARG A 9 -6.56 -1.75 7.68
C ARG A 9 -5.71 -1.20 6.55
N PHE A 10 -5.51 -2.01 5.50
CA PHE A 10 -4.69 -1.62 4.34
C PHE A 10 -5.30 -0.45 3.57
N ASP A 11 -6.63 -0.32 3.58
CA ASP A 11 -7.36 0.83 3.06
C ASP A 11 -6.96 2.14 3.76
N GLU A 12 -6.81 2.12 5.08
CA GLU A 12 -6.39 3.30 5.81
C GLU A 12 -4.90 3.61 5.56
N ALA A 13 -4.05 2.58 5.58
CA ALA A 13 -2.61 2.73 5.31
C ALA A 13 -2.35 3.34 3.92
N LEU A 14 -3.04 2.86 2.89
CA LEU A 14 -2.88 3.38 1.53
C LEU A 14 -3.48 4.78 1.36
N ALA A 15 -4.60 5.10 2.02
CA ALA A 15 -5.14 6.45 2.02
C ALA A 15 -4.13 7.46 2.58
N TRP A 16 -3.50 7.14 3.71
CA TRP A 16 -2.45 7.98 4.28
C TRP A 16 -1.20 8.04 3.41
N GLY A 17 -0.76 6.89 2.87
CA GLY A 17 0.35 6.84 1.92
C GLY A 17 0.11 7.73 0.69
N TRP A 18 -1.09 7.67 0.12
CA TRP A 18 -1.48 8.53 -1.00
C TRP A 18 -1.50 10.00 -0.61
N ARG A 19 -2.05 10.33 0.57
CA ARG A 19 -2.12 11.71 1.08
C ARG A 19 -0.71 12.32 1.20
N LEU A 20 0.27 11.55 1.67
CA LEU A 20 1.67 12.00 1.80
C LEU A 20 2.34 12.27 0.45
N VAL A 21 2.02 11.49 -0.58
CA VAL A 21 2.63 11.67 -1.92
C VAL A 21 1.79 12.49 -2.89
N SER A 22 0.59 12.92 -2.47
CA SER A 22 -0.37 13.64 -3.30
C SER A 22 0.15 15.03 -3.68
N PRO A 23 0.06 15.44 -4.95
CA PRO A 23 0.43 16.79 -5.36
C PRO A 23 -0.51 17.85 -4.78
N LYS A 24 -1.70 17.46 -4.30
CA LYS A 24 -2.72 18.37 -3.77
C LYS A 24 -2.33 19.02 -2.44
N TRP A 25 -1.29 18.54 -1.76
CA TRP A 25 -0.80 19.14 -0.51
C TRP A 25 0.13 20.34 -0.74
N ARG A 26 0.61 20.55 -1.98
CA ARG A 26 1.45 21.70 -2.31
C ARG A 26 0.61 22.98 -2.16
N GLY A 27 1.07 23.92 -1.34
CA GLY A 27 0.41 25.19 -1.08
C GLY A 27 -0.61 25.16 0.07
N GLU A 28 -1.09 24.00 0.52
CA GLU A 28 -2.08 23.89 1.61
C GLU A 28 -1.55 24.46 2.94
N PHE A 29 -0.23 24.40 3.15
CA PHE A 29 0.44 24.91 4.35
C PHE A 29 1.29 26.15 4.08
N GLY A 30 1.03 26.88 2.99
CA GLY A 30 1.86 28.01 2.55
C GLY A 30 3.24 27.62 2.00
N GLU A 31 3.60 26.34 2.04
CA GLU A 31 4.80 25.80 1.40
C GLU A 31 4.52 25.49 -0.07
N THR A 32 5.26 26.15 -0.96
CA THR A 32 5.07 26.03 -2.41
C THR A 32 6.27 25.44 -3.11
N ALA A 33 7.39 25.21 -2.46
CA ALA A 33 8.52 24.47 -3.03
C ALA A 33 8.26 22.96 -2.99
N TRP A 34 7.54 22.48 -1.97
CA TRP A 34 7.28 21.05 -1.72
C TRP A 34 5.79 20.73 -1.49
N PRO A 35 5.35 19.49 -1.80
CA PRO A 35 6.05 18.51 -2.63
C PRO A 35 6.23 19.02 -4.07
N ALA A 36 7.18 18.45 -4.81
CA ALA A 36 7.42 18.75 -6.23
C ALA A 36 6.12 18.74 -7.05
N LYS A 37 6.05 19.54 -8.13
CA LYS A 37 4.83 19.63 -8.93
C LYS A 37 4.50 18.28 -9.56
N ALA A 38 3.23 18.10 -9.93
CA ALA A 38 2.81 16.92 -10.66
C ALA A 38 3.65 16.75 -11.93
N GLY A 39 4.17 15.54 -12.16
CA GLY A 39 5.03 15.22 -13.30
C GLY A 39 6.53 15.50 -13.12
N GLU A 40 6.94 16.33 -12.15
CA GLU A 40 8.37 16.61 -11.89
C GLU A 40 9.08 15.51 -11.11
N THR A 41 8.32 14.67 -10.38
CA THR A 41 8.86 13.58 -9.58
C THR A 41 7.94 12.38 -9.65
N ARG A 42 8.50 11.22 -9.97
CA ARG A 42 7.81 9.93 -9.86
C ARG A 42 7.40 9.71 -8.41
N LYS A 43 6.12 9.41 -8.17
CA LYS A 43 5.58 9.14 -6.84
C LYS A 43 5.35 7.65 -6.69
N LEU A 44 5.74 7.10 -5.54
CA LEU A 44 5.65 5.68 -5.25
C LEU A 44 5.11 5.50 -3.83
N VAL A 45 4.10 4.64 -3.68
CA VAL A 45 3.70 4.10 -2.38
C VAL A 45 4.10 2.63 -2.34
N VAL A 46 4.77 2.24 -1.26
CA VAL A 46 5.24 0.87 -1.06
C VAL A 46 4.48 0.26 0.12
N LEU A 47 3.80 -0.86 -0.11
CA LEU A 47 3.12 -1.63 0.94
C LEU A 47 3.80 -2.98 1.13
N PHE A 48 4.22 -3.25 2.36
CA PHE A 48 4.63 -4.57 2.83
C PHE A 48 3.48 -5.18 3.62
N THR A 49 3.00 -6.36 3.23
CA THR A 49 1.80 -6.95 3.83
C THR A 49 1.78 -8.46 3.70
N ASP A 50 1.15 -9.13 4.66
CA ASP A 50 0.82 -10.56 4.63
C ASP A 50 -0.61 -10.81 4.09
N ALA A 51 -1.28 -9.75 3.64
CA ALA A 51 -2.64 -9.74 3.12
C ALA A 51 -3.73 -10.21 4.10
N HIS A 52 -3.50 -10.22 5.42
CA HIS A 52 -4.58 -10.41 6.40
C HIS A 52 -5.28 -9.08 6.69
N THR A 53 -6.40 -8.80 6.02
CA THR A 53 -7.24 -7.66 6.39
C THR A 53 -8.06 -8.00 7.63
N THR A 54 -7.90 -7.19 8.68
CA THR A 54 -8.73 -7.24 9.89
C THR A 54 -9.11 -5.81 10.26
N ALA A 55 -10.27 -5.65 10.88
CA ALA A 55 -10.77 -4.39 11.38
C ALA A 55 -11.55 -4.68 12.67
N ASN A 56 -11.42 -3.82 13.67
CA ASN A 56 -12.27 -3.86 14.84
C ASN A 56 -13.54 -3.07 14.57
N GLU A 57 -14.68 -3.48 15.15
CA GLU A 57 -15.96 -2.78 14.98
C GLU A 57 -15.88 -1.27 15.30
N HIS A 58 -15.10 -0.88 16.31
CA HIS A 58 -14.92 0.52 16.66
C HIS A 58 -14.16 1.35 15.61
N GLU A 59 -13.43 0.72 14.67
CA GLU A 59 -12.67 1.40 13.61
C GLU A 59 -13.50 1.65 12.34
N ILE A 60 -14.65 0.98 12.21
CA ILE A 60 -15.48 0.98 10.98
C ILE A 60 -16.96 1.25 11.25
N GLY A 61 -17.37 1.33 12.52
CA GLY A 61 -18.77 1.42 12.92
C GLY A 61 -19.48 0.06 12.92
N LYS A 62 -20.74 0.03 13.39
CA LYS A 62 -21.55 -1.21 13.55
C LYS A 62 -21.39 -2.14 12.34
N THR A 63 -20.81 -3.29 12.60
CA THR A 63 -20.39 -4.28 11.60
C THR A 63 -21.59 -4.87 10.86
N PRO A 64 -21.57 -5.02 9.51
CA PRO A 64 -22.18 -6.19 8.90
C PRO A 64 -21.50 -7.43 9.50
N SER A 65 -22.25 -8.45 9.89
CA SER A 65 -21.78 -9.66 10.58
C SER A 65 -20.65 -10.48 9.89
N ASN A 66 -20.11 -9.99 8.77
CA ASN A 66 -19.36 -10.76 7.78
C ASN A 66 -17.98 -10.15 7.46
N LEU A 67 -17.49 -9.15 8.21
CA LEU A 67 -16.13 -8.65 8.05
C LEU A 67 -15.16 -9.66 8.66
N GLY A 68 -14.90 -10.71 7.88
CA GLY A 68 -14.28 -11.94 8.30
C GLY A 68 -12.99 -11.73 9.07
N TRP A 69 -13.03 -12.04 10.36
CA TRP A 69 -11.84 -12.21 11.17
C TRP A 69 -10.96 -13.30 10.52
N ASN A 70 -9.67 -13.02 10.34
CA ASN A 70 -8.63 -13.95 9.87
C ASN A 70 -8.70 -14.52 8.43
N ASN A 71 -9.67 -14.16 7.59
CA ASN A 71 -9.67 -14.58 6.17
C ASN A 71 -9.54 -13.41 5.18
N GLY A 72 -9.55 -12.19 5.70
CA GLY A 72 -9.67 -10.97 4.94
C GLY A 72 -11.11 -10.72 4.50
N SER A 73 -11.58 -9.49 4.69
CA SER A 73 -12.88 -9.04 4.19
C SER A 73 -12.76 -8.68 2.72
N THR A 74 -13.59 -9.30 1.86
CA THR A 74 -13.73 -8.90 0.45
C THR A 74 -13.98 -7.41 0.32
N GLN A 75 -14.87 -6.84 1.14
CA GLN A 75 -15.18 -5.41 1.12
C GLN A 75 -13.96 -4.53 1.45
N MET A 76 -13.09 -4.97 2.37
CA MET A 76 -11.86 -4.23 2.70
C MET A 76 -10.84 -4.31 1.57
N PHE A 77 -10.74 -5.46 0.91
CA PHE A 77 -9.90 -5.58 -0.28
C PHE A 77 -10.43 -4.78 -1.47
N GLU A 78 -11.75 -4.74 -1.69
CA GLU A 78 -12.37 -3.91 -2.74
C GLU A 78 -12.14 -2.43 -2.49
N THR A 79 -12.25 -1.98 -1.24
CA THR A 79 -11.95 -0.59 -0.85
C THR A 79 -10.48 -0.26 -1.10
N MET A 80 -9.58 -1.17 -0.74
CA MET A 80 -8.15 -1.05 -1.02
C MET A 80 -7.89 -0.96 -2.54
N ASP A 81 -8.50 -1.82 -3.35
CA ASP A 81 -8.35 -1.84 -4.81
C ASP A 81 -8.87 -0.56 -5.48
N ASP A 82 -9.99 0.01 -5.01
CA ASP A 82 -10.48 1.31 -5.46
C ASP A 82 -9.47 2.42 -5.18
N GLN A 83 -8.89 2.43 -3.97
CA GLN A 83 -7.83 3.39 -3.64
C GLN A 83 -6.60 3.24 -4.53
N CYS A 84 -6.09 2.02 -4.72
CA CYS A 84 -4.95 1.78 -5.60
C CYS A 84 -5.24 2.21 -7.04
N THR A 85 -6.48 1.98 -7.51
CA THR A 85 -6.93 2.42 -8.84
C THR A 85 -6.90 3.94 -8.96
N ARG A 86 -7.37 4.67 -7.94
CA ARG A 86 -7.35 6.13 -7.92
C ARG A 86 -5.93 6.69 -7.82
N MET A 87 -5.08 6.06 -7.02
CA MET A 87 -3.65 6.39 -6.93
C MET A 87 -2.96 6.29 -8.28
N LYS A 88 -3.11 5.14 -8.96
CA LYS A 88 -2.55 4.90 -10.30
C LYS A 88 -3.06 5.92 -11.33
N LYS A 89 -4.37 6.20 -11.31
CA LYS A 89 -4.98 7.25 -12.17
C LYS A 89 -4.41 8.64 -11.89
N SER A 90 -3.91 8.91 -10.68
CA SER A 90 -3.27 10.18 -10.32
C SER A 90 -1.76 10.22 -10.61
N GLY A 91 -1.20 9.19 -11.27
CA GLY A 91 0.23 9.10 -11.57
C GLY A 91 1.09 8.68 -10.38
N VAL A 92 0.50 8.02 -9.38
CA VAL A 92 1.21 7.43 -8.24
C VAL A 92 1.34 5.94 -8.47
N ASP A 93 2.58 5.46 -8.54
CA ASP A 93 2.87 4.04 -8.61
C ASP A 93 2.63 3.38 -7.25
N VAL A 94 2.15 2.14 -7.28
CA VAL A 94 1.91 1.32 -6.10
C VAL A 94 2.73 0.04 -6.21
N MET A 95 3.61 -0.17 -5.23
CA MET A 95 4.49 -1.34 -5.16
C MET A 95 4.11 -2.19 -3.96
N ILE A 96 3.95 -3.49 -4.19
CA ILE A 96 3.49 -4.43 -3.17
C ILE A 96 4.54 -5.51 -2.93
N PHE A 97 4.95 -5.65 -1.69
CA PHE A 97 5.70 -6.80 -1.19
C PHE A 97 4.76 -7.66 -0.35
N HIS A 98 4.27 -8.74 -0.95
CA HIS A 98 3.38 -9.69 -0.29
C HIS A 98 4.21 -10.78 0.38
N VAL A 99 4.37 -10.68 1.70
CA VAL A 99 5.03 -11.71 2.51
C VAL A 99 4.08 -12.91 2.72
N LEU A 100 4.64 -14.08 2.98
CA LEU A 100 3.86 -15.30 3.19
C LEU A 100 2.73 -15.09 4.24
N GLY A 101 1.48 -15.22 3.80
CA GLY A 101 0.30 -14.97 4.63
C GLY A 101 -0.99 -15.45 3.96
N ASN A 102 -1.96 -14.55 3.80
CA ASN A 102 -3.29 -14.86 3.29
C ASN A 102 -3.34 -14.98 1.76
N VAL A 103 -3.44 -16.22 1.27
CA VAL A 103 -3.58 -16.50 -0.17
C VAL A 103 -4.84 -15.90 -0.79
N LYS A 104 -5.91 -15.67 -0.02
CA LYS A 104 -7.16 -15.08 -0.53
C LYS A 104 -7.01 -13.60 -0.85
N GLY A 105 -6.10 -12.90 -0.18
CA GLY A 105 -5.79 -11.50 -0.45
C GLY A 105 -4.86 -11.31 -1.64
N GLN A 106 -4.16 -12.37 -2.08
CA GLN A 106 -3.16 -12.28 -3.16
C GLN A 106 -3.70 -11.67 -4.47
N PRO A 107 -4.90 -12.03 -4.98
CA PRO A 107 -5.42 -11.44 -6.21
C PRO A 107 -5.57 -9.92 -6.11
N TYR A 108 -6.09 -9.42 -5.00
CA TYR A 108 -6.24 -7.99 -4.72
C TYR A 108 -4.88 -7.29 -4.62
N MET A 109 -3.90 -7.91 -3.93
CA MET A 109 -2.53 -7.37 -3.89
C MET A 109 -1.88 -7.23 -5.27
N LYS A 110 -2.12 -8.20 -6.17
CA LYS A 110 -1.66 -8.13 -7.55
C LYS A 110 -2.39 -7.05 -8.35
N GLN A 111 -3.70 -6.92 -8.16
CA GLN A 111 -4.54 -5.92 -8.84
C GLN A 111 -4.21 -4.48 -8.38
N CYS A 112 -3.96 -4.30 -7.09
CA CYS A 112 -3.56 -3.02 -6.51
C CYS A 112 -2.20 -2.55 -7.05
N ALA A 113 -1.22 -3.44 -7.16
CA ALA A 113 0.11 -3.11 -7.66
C ALA A 113 0.07 -2.45 -9.06
N THR A 114 1.05 -1.59 -9.32
CA THR A 114 1.37 -1.11 -10.67
C THR A 114 2.02 -2.24 -11.47
N GLU A 115 1.95 -2.17 -12.79
CA GLU A 115 2.48 -3.20 -13.68
C GLU A 115 3.93 -3.59 -13.29
N ASN A 116 4.19 -4.89 -13.14
CA ASN A 116 5.48 -5.46 -12.73
C ASN A 116 6.00 -5.04 -11.34
N MET A 117 5.18 -4.40 -10.48
CA MET A 117 5.54 -3.97 -9.12
C MET A 117 4.94 -4.81 -8.00
N TYR A 118 4.51 -6.04 -8.30
CA TYR A 118 4.12 -7.02 -7.30
C TYR A 118 5.28 -8.00 -7.04
N TYR A 119 5.62 -8.19 -5.77
CA TYR A 119 6.67 -9.11 -5.34
C TYR A 119 6.12 -10.06 -4.28
N GLY A 120 6.10 -11.36 -4.59
CA GLY A 120 5.85 -12.40 -3.58
C GLY A 120 7.14 -12.70 -2.81
N VAL A 121 7.08 -12.66 -1.49
CA VAL A 121 8.23 -12.79 -0.59
C VAL A 121 7.98 -13.96 0.36
N LYS A 122 8.74 -15.06 0.24
CA LYS A 122 8.56 -16.24 1.12
C LYS A 122 9.53 -16.28 2.28
N ASN A 123 10.68 -15.63 2.13
CA ASN A 123 11.75 -15.61 3.11
C ASN A 123 12.55 -14.30 3.00
N LYS A 124 13.59 -14.17 3.84
CA LYS A 124 14.45 -12.99 3.88
C LYS A 124 15.22 -12.80 2.57
N GLU A 125 15.66 -13.89 1.95
CA GLU A 125 16.43 -13.88 0.72
C GLU A 125 15.58 -13.34 -0.45
N ASP A 126 14.33 -13.77 -0.54
CA ASP A 126 13.33 -13.27 -1.49
C ASP A 126 13.08 -11.78 -1.28
N LEU A 127 12.98 -11.32 -0.03
CA LEU A 127 12.77 -9.91 0.29
C LEU A 127 13.94 -9.06 -0.23
N ILE A 128 15.17 -9.48 0.06
CA ILE A 128 16.39 -8.80 -0.41
C ILE A 128 16.42 -8.77 -1.94
N ALA A 129 16.12 -9.89 -2.60
CA ALA A 129 16.08 -9.96 -4.06
C ALA A 129 14.99 -9.05 -4.65
N ALA A 130 13.81 -9.02 -4.05
CA ALA A 130 12.69 -8.19 -4.49
C ALA A 130 13.00 -6.70 -4.35
N VAL A 131 13.57 -6.28 -3.22
CA VAL A 131 13.98 -4.88 -3.02
C VAL A 131 15.07 -4.49 -4.03
N LYS A 132 16.06 -5.35 -4.26
CA LYS A 132 17.09 -5.11 -5.29
C LYS A 132 16.49 -5.00 -6.70
N LYS A 133 15.50 -5.82 -7.03
CA LYS A 133 14.81 -5.72 -8.33
C LYS A 133 14.01 -4.43 -8.44
N ALA A 134 13.32 -4.02 -7.38
CA ALA A 134 12.56 -2.78 -7.32
C ALA A 134 13.43 -1.53 -7.53
N THR A 135 14.66 -1.52 -6.98
CA THR A 135 15.58 -0.38 -7.14
C THR A 135 16.15 -0.25 -8.56
N VAL A 136 16.18 -1.32 -9.35
CA VAL A 136 16.70 -1.31 -10.73
C VAL A 136 15.67 -0.82 -11.75
N MET A 137 14.37 -0.85 -11.44
CA MET A 137 13.29 -0.40 -12.35
C MET A 137 13.03 1.12 -12.34
N GLY A 138 13.78 1.89 -11.54
CA GLY A 138 13.88 3.33 -11.73
C GLY A 138 15.05 3.61 -12.67
N ASN A 139 14.86 4.44 -13.71
CA ASN A 139 15.95 4.96 -14.57
C ASN A 139 16.89 5.91 -13.79
N GLY A 140 17.47 5.40 -12.71
CA GLY A 140 18.02 6.15 -11.59
C GLY A 140 17.59 5.44 -10.32
N ALA A 141 18.56 4.98 -9.52
CA ALA A 141 18.31 4.31 -8.27
C ALA A 141 17.34 5.16 -7.42
N PRO A 142 16.18 4.60 -6.97
CA PRO A 142 15.37 5.29 -6.00
C PRO A 142 16.24 5.46 -4.75
N ARG A 143 16.64 6.70 -4.48
CA ARG A 143 17.30 7.05 -3.23
C ARG A 143 16.23 7.00 -2.15
N LEU A 144 16.23 5.91 -1.39
CA LEU A 144 15.64 5.92 -0.05
C LEU A 144 16.46 6.92 0.76
N ILE A 145 15.91 8.11 0.95
CA ILE A 145 16.46 9.10 1.86
C ILE A 145 16.12 8.58 3.25
N TYR A 146 17.12 8.04 3.95
CA TYR A 146 17.06 7.76 5.37
C TYR A 146 17.56 8.97 6.13
#